data_AF-A0AA34XLU0-F1
#
_entry.id   AF-A0AA34XLU0-F1
#
_cell.length_a   1.000
_cell.length_b   1.000
_cell.length_c   1.000
_cell.angle_alpha   90.00
_cell.angle_beta   90.00
_cell.angle_gamma   90.00
#
_symmetry.space_group_name_H-M   'P 1'
#
loop_
_entity.id
_entity.type
_entity.pdbx_description
1 polymer ?
#
loop_
_entity_poly.entity_id
_entity_poly.type
_entity_poly.pdbx_seq_one_letter_code
_entity_poly.pdbx_strand_id
1 'polypeptide(L)'
;MDGRTYTELEIAKAGFKEFKISGDNSAFRKQISAVIKRKDIKPVGMKKSTPTAKREAKAYSETDKDVVISELSDYLREQSSDSVIKKYKSNGEYQKIAEEYNKNYDDMLLEQVKSEAFYMEHGYFEGEQDGISDDVNRIKNKMIIEALSKVYIEKQAQNNPQEALQNSERLTNVFRSPIIREKLFLALYDFRVDELTRDLYKSKEISQNKFDDLTKEDMRLFDKLANWENYVSCKVRKTKS
;
A
#
# COMPACT_ATOMS: atom_id res chain seq x y z
N MET A 1 -22.74 -30.52 24.16
CA MET A 1 -23.14 -29.71 23.00
C MET A 1 -24.57 -30.08 22.68
N ASP A 2 -25.48 -29.11 22.70
CA ASP A 2 -26.91 -29.32 22.42
C ASP A 2 -27.08 -29.88 20.99
N GLY A 3 -27.51 -31.14 20.89
CA GLY A 3 -27.66 -31.88 19.64
C GLY A 3 -28.89 -31.46 18.83
N ARG A 4 -29.01 -30.18 18.49
CA ARG A 4 -30.11 -29.69 17.64
C ARG A 4 -29.83 -30.12 16.20
N THR A 5 -30.77 -30.90 15.67
CA THR A 5 -30.76 -31.34 14.28
C THR A 5 -31.82 -30.59 13.49
N TYR A 6 -31.62 -30.42 12.18
CA TYR A 6 -32.47 -29.61 11.32
C TYR A 6 -32.81 -30.38 10.03
N THR A 7 -34.08 -30.45 9.68
CA THR A 7 -34.54 -30.92 8.37
C THR A 7 -34.40 -29.80 7.33
N GLU A 8 -34.39 -30.12 6.04
CA GLU A 8 -34.32 -29.11 4.97
C GLU A 8 -35.42 -28.04 5.09
N LEU A 9 -36.61 -28.41 5.61
CA LEU A 9 -37.69 -27.46 5.87
C LEU A 9 -37.35 -26.49 7.01
N GLU A 10 -36.71 -26.97 8.08
CA GLU A 10 -36.29 -26.13 9.20
C GLU A 10 -35.11 -25.24 8.83
N ILE A 11 -34.16 -25.75 8.03
CA ILE A 11 -33.08 -24.94 7.44
C ILE A 11 -33.70 -23.82 6.57
N ALA A 12 -34.70 -24.15 5.74
CA ALA A 12 -35.38 -23.17 4.90
C ALA A 12 -36.07 -22.08 5.73
N LYS A 13 -36.78 -22.46 6.80
CA LYS A 13 -37.44 -21.52 7.71
C LYS A 13 -36.43 -20.66 8.48
N ALA A 14 -35.30 -21.24 8.89
CA ALA A 14 -34.23 -20.51 9.58
C ALA A 14 -33.66 -19.41 8.67
N GLY A 15 -33.27 -19.76 7.44
CA GLY A 15 -32.77 -18.79 6.46
C GLY A 15 -33.79 -17.69 6.14
N PHE A 16 -35.07 -18.03 5.94
CA PHE A 16 -36.10 -17.02 5.68
C PHE A 16 -36.32 -16.08 6.89
N LYS A 17 -36.25 -16.63 8.11
CA LYS A 17 -36.36 -15.83 9.34
C LYS A 17 -35.19 -14.85 9.48
N GLU A 18 -33.97 -15.33 9.28
CA GLU A 18 -32.75 -14.53 9.39
C GLU A 18 -32.72 -13.40 8.36
N PHE A 19 -33.15 -13.67 7.13
CA PHE A 19 -33.14 -12.70 6.02
C PHE A 19 -34.45 -11.91 5.88
N LYS A 20 -35.39 -12.04 6.83
CA LYS A 20 -36.71 -11.37 6.84
C LYS A 20 -37.48 -11.54 5.51
N ILE A 21 -37.55 -12.79 5.04
CA ILE A 21 -38.29 -13.18 3.85
C ILE A 21 -39.64 -13.76 4.30
N SER A 22 -40.72 -13.25 3.71
CA SER A 22 -42.07 -13.81 3.86
C SER A 22 -42.48 -14.57 2.60
N GLY A 23 -43.23 -15.66 2.76
CA GLY A 23 -43.77 -16.43 1.64
C GLY A 23 -43.41 -17.90 1.65
N ASP A 24 -43.65 -18.56 0.51
CA ASP A 24 -43.42 -20.00 0.33
C ASP A 24 -41.91 -20.31 0.21
N ASN A 25 -41.47 -21.34 0.92
CA ASN A 25 -40.08 -21.79 0.94
C ASN A 25 -39.82 -23.01 0.04
N SER A 26 -40.81 -23.45 -0.75
CA SER A 26 -40.70 -24.62 -1.63
C SER A 26 -39.55 -24.53 -2.63
N ALA A 27 -39.37 -23.38 -3.29
CA ALA A 27 -38.28 -23.14 -4.23
C ALA A 27 -36.92 -23.12 -3.52
N PHE A 28 -36.85 -22.49 -2.34
CA PHE A 28 -35.63 -22.41 -1.54
C PHE A 28 -35.17 -23.79 -1.04
N ARG A 29 -36.11 -24.67 -0.69
CA ARG A 29 -35.80 -26.05 -0.32
C ARG A 29 -35.09 -26.82 -1.44
N LYS A 30 -35.46 -26.59 -2.71
CA LYS A 30 -34.75 -27.21 -3.85
C LYS A 30 -33.29 -26.75 -3.94
N GLN A 31 -33.02 -25.48 -3.64
CA GLN A 31 -31.64 -24.97 -3.59
C GLN A 31 -30.85 -25.56 -2.42
N ILE A 32 -31.47 -25.68 -1.24
CA ILE A 32 -30.88 -26.40 -0.10
C ILE A 32 -30.50 -27.82 -0.50
N SER A 33 -31.41 -28.59 -1.12
CA SER A 33 -31.10 -29.95 -1.56
C SER A 33 -29.95 -29.99 -2.57
N ALA A 34 -29.83 -28.98 -3.45
CA ALA A 34 -28.72 -28.88 -4.40
C ALA A 34 -27.37 -28.61 -3.71
N VAL A 35 -27.34 -27.73 -2.71
CA VAL A 35 -26.11 -27.45 -1.93
C VAL A 35 -25.68 -28.67 -1.13
N ILE A 36 -26.63 -29.34 -0.47
CA ILE A 36 -26.36 -30.58 0.29
C ILE A 36 -25.72 -31.65 -0.61
N LYS A 37 -26.25 -31.84 -1.82
CA LYS A 37 -25.67 -32.78 -2.80
C LYS A 37 -24.30 -32.33 -3.28
N ARG A 38 -24.14 -31.05 -3.64
CA ARG A 38 -22.89 -30.49 -4.15
C ARG A 38 -21.75 -30.59 -3.13
N LYS A 39 -22.04 -30.42 -1.85
CA LYS A 39 -21.07 -30.47 -0.74
C LYS A 39 -20.95 -31.85 -0.07
N ASP A 40 -21.63 -32.87 -0.58
CA ASP A 40 -21.68 -34.22 0.00
C ASP A 40 -22.01 -34.23 1.51
N ILE A 41 -22.96 -33.39 1.93
CA ILE A 41 -23.34 -33.27 3.34
C ILE A 41 -24.17 -34.49 3.74
N LYS A 42 -23.66 -35.27 4.71
CA LYS A 42 -24.32 -36.49 5.18
C LYS A 42 -25.32 -36.18 6.31
N PRO A 43 -26.51 -36.81 6.29
CA PRO A 43 -27.47 -36.64 7.37
C PRO A 43 -26.95 -37.29 8.66
N VAL A 44 -27.18 -36.64 9.79
CA VAL A 44 -26.85 -37.14 11.14
C VAL A 44 -27.98 -37.96 11.75
N GLY A 45 -29.16 -37.96 11.14
CA GLY A 45 -30.30 -38.76 11.58
C GLY A 45 -31.55 -38.53 10.73
N MET A 46 -32.67 -39.03 11.23
CA MET A 46 -34.00 -38.86 10.65
C MET A 46 -34.92 -38.26 11.71
N LYS A 47 -35.74 -37.28 11.34
CA LYS A 47 -36.79 -36.74 12.22
C LYS A 47 -37.97 -36.20 11.44
N LYS A 48 -39.12 -36.05 12.10
CA LYS A 48 -40.28 -35.40 11.50
C LYS A 48 -40.00 -33.91 11.25
N SER A 49 -40.28 -33.44 10.03
CA SER A 49 -40.10 -32.02 9.66
C SER A 49 -41.15 -31.09 10.24
N THR A 50 -42.32 -31.63 10.61
CA THR A 50 -43.39 -30.95 11.35
C THR A 50 -44.07 -31.96 12.29
N PRO A 51 -44.75 -31.52 13.36
CA PRO A 51 -45.45 -32.43 14.27
C PRO A 51 -46.48 -33.35 13.57
N THR A 52 -47.07 -32.87 12.47
CA THR A 52 -48.09 -33.57 11.68
C THR A 52 -47.54 -34.38 10.51
N ALA A 53 -46.22 -34.39 10.27
CA ALA A 53 -45.63 -35.10 9.14
C ALA A 53 -45.80 -36.62 9.28
N LYS A 54 -46.33 -37.27 8.23
CA LYS A 54 -46.50 -38.73 8.16
C LYS A 54 -45.17 -39.48 7.99
N ARG A 55 -44.16 -38.85 7.40
CA ARG A 55 -42.84 -39.46 7.12
C ARG A 55 -41.74 -38.66 7.81
N GLU A 56 -40.70 -39.37 8.20
CA GLU A 56 -39.46 -38.76 8.68
C GLU A 56 -38.64 -38.24 7.50
N ALA A 57 -37.91 -37.16 7.76
CA ALA A 57 -37.01 -36.51 6.82
C ALA A 57 -35.58 -36.57 7.35
N LYS A 58 -34.62 -36.49 6.44
CA LYS A 58 -33.20 -36.39 6.77
C LYS A 58 -32.95 -35.16 7.64
N ALA A 59 -32.19 -35.35 8.71
CA ALA A 59 -31.82 -34.34 9.67
C ALA A 59 -30.30 -34.09 9.59
N TYR A 60 -29.92 -32.83 9.63
CA TYR A 60 -28.56 -32.33 9.50
C TYR A 60 -28.15 -31.62 10.78
N SER A 61 -26.84 -31.51 11.03
CA SER A 61 -26.34 -30.82 12.23
C SER A 61 -26.58 -29.30 12.16
N GLU A 62 -26.42 -28.62 13.29
CA GLU A 62 -26.40 -27.16 13.32
C GLU A 62 -25.31 -26.56 12.41
N THR A 63 -24.12 -27.17 12.41
CA THR A 63 -23.00 -26.76 11.54
C THR A 63 -23.37 -26.89 10.06
N ASP A 64 -24.03 -27.98 9.66
CA ASP A 64 -24.47 -28.17 8.29
C ASP A 64 -25.54 -27.14 7.89
N LYS A 65 -26.46 -26.82 8.80
CA LYS A 65 -27.46 -25.76 8.62
C LYS A 65 -26.78 -24.41 8.36
N ASP A 66 -25.79 -24.03 9.16
CA ASP A 66 -25.05 -22.77 9.00
C ASP A 66 -24.28 -22.73 7.67
N VAL A 67 -23.62 -23.84 7.30
CA VAL A 67 -22.90 -23.95 6.02
C VAL A 67 -23.85 -23.78 4.83
N VAL A 68 -25.02 -24.42 4.85
CA VAL A 68 -26.00 -24.32 3.77
C VAL A 68 -26.57 -22.90 3.66
N ILE A 69 -26.89 -22.26 4.78
CA ILE A 69 -27.40 -20.88 4.79
C ILE A 69 -26.32 -19.91 4.27
N SER A 70 -25.07 -20.06 4.71
CA SER A 70 -23.96 -19.22 4.24
C SER A 70 -23.74 -19.33 2.73
N GLU A 71 -23.91 -20.51 2.13
CA GLU A 71 -23.76 -20.69 0.68
C GLU A 71 -24.91 -20.13 -0.15
N LEU A 72 -26.07 -19.95 0.48
CA LEU A 72 -27.25 -19.39 -0.16
C LEU A 72 -27.51 -17.95 0.29
N SER A 73 -26.54 -17.31 0.95
CA SER A 73 -26.70 -15.98 1.52
C SER A 73 -27.00 -14.93 0.45
N ASP A 74 -26.38 -15.03 -0.73
CA ASP A 74 -26.63 -14.12 -1.85
C ASP A 74 -28.08 -14.22 -2.35
N TYR A 75 -28.54 -15.45 -2.58
CA TYR A 75 -29.92 -15.72 -2.96
C TYR A 75 -30.91 -15.19 -1.91
N LEU A 76 -30.68 -15.49 -0.62
CA LEU A 76 -31.54 -15.04 0.47
C LEU A 76 -31.56 -13.51 0.61
N ARG A 77 -30.40 -12.86 0.42
CA ARG A 77 -30.25 -11.40 0.45
C ARG A 77 -31.08 -10.74 -0.64
N GLU A 78 -31.00 -11.22 -1.88
CA GLU A 78 -31.74 -10.65 -3.02
C GLU A 78 -33.26 -10.72 -2.79
N GLN A 79 -33.73 -11.81 -2.19
CA GLN A 79 -35.14 -12.06 -1.88
C GLN A 79 -35.62 -11.38 -0.58
N SER A 80 -34.72 -10.77 0.19
CA SER A 80 -35.06 -10.07 1.43
C SER A 80 -36.05 -8.92 1.17
N SER A 81 -36.93 -8.66 2.13
CA SER A 81 -37.76 -7.45 2.13
C SER A 81 -37.05 -6.26 2.80
N ASP A 82 -35.93 -6.51 3.47
CA ASP A 82 -35.19 -5.52 4.26
C ASP A 82 -34.09 -4.86 3.41
N SER A 83 -34.19 -3.53 3.25
CA SER A 83 -33.25 -2.74 2.46
C SER A 83 -31.85 -2.69 3.07
N VAL A 84 -31.70 -2.93 4.38
CA VAL A 84 -30.40 -3.01 5.05
C VAL A 84 -29.72 -4.33 4.68
N ILE A 85 -30.46 -5.44 4.72
CA ILE A 85 -29.94 -6.77 4.36
C ILE A 85 -29.49 -6.79 2.90
N LYS A 86 -30.25 -6.16 1.99
CA LYS A 86 -29.84 -6.00 0.58
C LYS A 86 -28.53 -5.24 0.37
N LYS A 87 -28.17 -4.35 1.30
CA LYS A 87 -26.94 -3.54 1.23
C LYS A 87 -25.71 -4.24 1.79
N TYR A 88 -25.88 -5.29 2.61
CA TYR A 88 -24.75 -6.05 3.14
C TYR A 88 -24.12 -6.92 2.04
N LYS A 89 -22.79 -6.88 1.90
CA LYS A 89 -22.06 -7.76 0.98
C LYS A 89 -22.02 -9.20 1.54
N SER A 90 -22.00 -10.22 0.69
CA SER A 90 -21.83 -11.59 1.19
C SER A 90 -20.39 -11.84 1.62
N ASN A 91 -20.17 -12.85 2.46
CA ASN A 91 -18.81 -13.25 2.85
C ASN A 91 -17.92 -13.56 1.62
N GLY A 92 -18.50 -14.17 0.57
CA GLY A 92 -17.78 -14.40 -0.69
C GLY A 92 -17.42 -13.11 -1.44
N GLU A 93 -18.29 -12.10 -1.42
CA GLU A 93 -17.97 -10.78 -1.97
C GLU A 93 -16.89 -10.05 -1.15
N TYR A 94 -16.95 -10.12 0.19
CA TYR A 94 -15.90 -9.56 1.04
C TYR A 94 -14.55 -10.24 0.81
N GLN A 95 -14.54 -11.56 0.61
CA GLN A 95 -13.32 -12.30 0.33
C GLN A 95 -12.72 -11.95 -1.04
N LYS A 96 -13.54 -11.84 -2.09
CA LYS A 96 -13.08 -11.36 -3.42
C LYS A 96 -12.49 -9.96 -3.35
N ILE A 97 -13.16 -9.06 -2.61
CA ILE A 97 -12.66 -7.70 -2.42
C ILE A 97 -11.31 -7.72 -1.69
N ALA A 98 -11.16 -8.53 -0.64
CA ALA A 98 -9.89 -8.68 0.07
C ALA A 98 -8.78 -9.26 -0.83
N GLU A 99 -9.09 -10.26 -1.66
CA GLU A 99 -8.16 -10.84 -2.63
C GLU A 99 -7.71 -9.81 -3.68
N GLU A 100 -8.63 -8.98 -4.19
CA GLU A 100 -8.33 -7.91 -5.14
C GLU A 100 -7.46 -6.81 -4.53
N TYR A 101 -7.75 -6.39 -3.29
CA TYR A 101 -6.92 -5.43 -2.56
C TYR A 101 -5.51 -5.97 -2.28
N ASN A 102 -5.39 -7.24 -1.88
CA ASN A 102 -4.10 -7.86 -1.64
C ASN A 102 -3.28 -7.97 -2.93
N LYS A 103 -3.91 -8.35 -4.04
CA LYS A 103 -3.24 -8.39 -5.34
C LYS A 103 -2.73 -7.01 -5.76
N ASN A 104 -3.55 -5.97 -5.62
CA ASN A 104 -3.13 -4.60 -5.91
C ASN A 104 -1.96 -4.15 -5.03
N TYR A 105 -1.95 -4.55 -3.75
CA TYR A 105 -0.85 -4.27 -2.83
C TYR A 105 0.45 -4.97 -3.26
N ASP A 106 0.37 -6.24 -3.63
CA ASP A 106 1.53 -7.02 -4.10
C ASP A 106 2.10 -6.46 -5.42
N ASP A 107 1.23 -6.07 -6.36
CA ASP A 107 1.63 -5.44 -7.63
C ASP A 107 2.32 -4.08 -7.38
N MET A 108 1.79 -3.26 -6.46
CA MET A 108 2.43 -2.01 -6.06
C MET A 108 3.80 -2.23 -5.41
N LEU A 109 3.93 -3.24 -4.54
CA LEU A 109 5.18 -3.57 -3.86
C LEU A 109 6.24 -4.03 -4.88
N LEU A 110 5.84 -4.85 -5.86
CA LEU A 110 6.73 -5.32 -6.92
C LEU A 110 7.23 -4.16 -7.79
N GLU A 111 6.35 -3.24 -8.16
CA GLU A 111 6.74 -2.07 -8.94
C GLU A 111 7.67 -1.14 -8.15
N GLN A 112 7.43 -1.00 -6.85
CA GLN A 112 8.34 -0.30 -5.96
C GLN A 112 9.72 -0.96 -5.94
N VAL A 113 9.81 -2.29 -5.75
CA VAL A 113 11.09 -3.02 -5.73
C VAL A 113 11.84 -2.90 -7.06
N LYS A 114 11.14 -2.99 -8.21
CA LYS A 114 11.75 -2.80 -9.53
C LYS A 114 12.28 -1.38 -9.71
N SER A 115 11.48 -0.40 -9.30
CA SER A 115 11.90 1.00 -9.33
C SER A 115 13.14 1.17 -8.44
N GLU A 116 13.14 0.61 -7.22
CA GLU A 116 14.26 0.69 -6.29
C GLU A 116 15.53 0.03 -6.84
N ALA A 117 15.43 -1.12 -7.50
CA ALA A 117 16.56 -1.77 -8.17
C ALA A 117 17.12 -0.90 -9.31
N PHE A 118 16.24 -0.37 -10.18
CA PHE A 118 16.62 0.55 -11.24
C PHE A 118 17.32 1.81 -10.69
N TYR A 119 16.80 2.39 -9.61
CA TYR A 119 17.36 3.59 -8.99
C TYR A 119 18.62 3.32 -8.17
N MET A 120 18.82 2.12 -7.62
CA MET A 120 20.10 1.73 -7.04
C MET A 120 21.20 1.67 -8.10
N GLU A 121 20.85 1.29 -9.33
CA GLU A 121 21.78 1.20 -10.45
C GLU A 121 21.98 2.54 -11.17
N HIS A 122 20.95 3.39 -11.23
CA HIS A 122 20.94 4.59 -12.09
C HIS A 122 20.64 5.94 -11.39
N GLY A 123 20.13 5.96 -10.16
CA GLY A 123 19.72 7.20 -9.44
C GLY A 123 18.39 7.81 -9.91
N TYR A 124 17.73 8.65 -9.08
CA TYR A 124 16.35 9.15 -9.29
C TYR A 124 16.17 10.35 -10.23
N PHE A 125 17.25 10.90 -10.78
CA PHE A 125 17.12 12.02 -11.70
C PHE A 125 16.70 11.48 -13.08
N GLU A 126 15.41 11.60 -13.39
CA GLU A 126 14.87 11.28 -14.71
C GLU A 126 15.47 12.25 -15.75
N GLY A 127 16.39 11.71 -16.56
CA GLY A 127 17.06 12.43 -17.64
C GLY A 127 18.57 12.49 -17.44
N GLU A 128 19.32 12.26 -18.53
CA GLU A 128 20.79 12.22 -18.65
C GLU A 128 21.40 10.82 -18.36
N GLN A 129 21.31 9.88 -19.30
CA GLN A 129 22.16 9.74 -20.51
C GLN A 129 23.67 9.67 -20.19
N ASP A 130 24.32 8.67 -20.76
CA ASP A 130 25.77 8.47 -20.87
C ASP A 130 26.60 9.74 -20.63
N GLY A 131 27.43 9.73 -19.56
CA GLY A 131 28.48 10.74 -19.38
C GLY A 131 28.47 11.54 -18.08
N ILE A 132 27.63 11.23 -17.09
CA ILE A 132 27.82 11.76 -15.73
C ILE A 132 28.91 10.94 -15.03
N SER A 133 30.09 11.52 -14.82
CA SER A 133 31.19 10.84 -14.12
C SER A 133 30.86 10.55 -12.65
N ASP A 134 31.46 9.50 -12.07
CA ASP A 134 31.32 9.14 -10.65
C ASP A 134 31.57 10.32 -9.70
N ASP A 135 32.44 11.26 -10.11
CA ASP A 135 32.72 12.48 -9.37
C ASP A 135 31.49 13.38 -9.23
N VAL A 136 30.69 13.53 -10.29
CA VAL A 136 29.45 14.33 -10.27
C VAL A 136 28.43 13.68 -9.34
N ASN A 137 28.26 12.36 -9.42
CA ASN A 137 27.37 11.62 -8.52
C ASN A 137 27.80 11.73 -7.05
N ARG A 138 29.11 11.68 -6.77
CA ARG A 138 29.64 11.86 -5.41
C ARG A 138 29.35 13.27 -4.88
N ILE A 139 29.63 14.31 -5.67
CA ILE A 139 29.41 15.70 -5.26
C ILE A 139 27.92 16.01 -5.11
N LYS A 140 27.08 15.56 -6.05
CA LYS A 140 25.62 15.61 -5.94
C LYS A 140 25.13 15.03 -4.61
N ASN A 141 25.55 13.80 -4.31
CA ASN A 141 25.14 13.13 -3.07
C ASN A 141 25.55 13.90 -1.82
N LYS A 142 26.76 14.47 -1.82
CA LYS A 142 27.22 15.35 -0.73
C LYS A 142 26.31 16.57 -0.57
N MET A 143 26.02 17.27 -1.66
CA MET A 143 25.14 18.46 -1.66
C MET A 143 23.73 18.15 -1.15
N ILE A 144 23.16 17.01 -1.55
CA ILE A 144 21.84 16.56 -1.09
C ILE A 144 21.85 16.29 0.43
N ILE A 145 22.88 15.62 0.94
CA ILE A 145 23.02 15.35 2.38
C ILE A 145 23.13 16.65 3.17
N GLU A 146 23.95 17.59 2.69
CA GLU A 146 24.13 18.90 3.33
C GLU A 146 22.81 19.68 3.38
N ALA A 147 22.07 19.72 2.26
CA ALA A 147 20.78 20.40 2.19
C ALA A 147 19.75 19.84 3.18
N LEU A 148 19.61 18.51 3.23
CA LEU A 148 18.67 17.85 4.13
C LEU A 148 19.09 18.00 5.59
N SER A 149 20.39 17.96 5.88
CA SER A 149 20.93 18.19 7.23
C SER A 149 20.61 19.61 7.70
N LYS A 150 20.76 20.62 6.84
CA LYS A 150 20.39 22.00 7.15
C LYS A 150 18.90 22.13 7.51
N VAL A 151 18.02 21.48 6.76
CA VAL A 151 16.57 21.58 6.95
C VAL A 151 16.09 20.81 8.19
N TYR A 152 16.53 19.56 8.35
CA TYR A 152 15.95 18.64 9.33
C TYR A 152 16.74 18.53 10.61
N ILE A 153 18.06 18.78 10.58
CA ILE A 153 18.93 18.63 11.75
C ILE A 153 19.24 20.02 12.34
N GLU A 154 19.84 20.93 11.56
CA GLU A 154 20.30 22.22 12.08
C GLU A 154 19.15 23.12 12.54
N LYS A 155 18.07 23.21 11.75
CA LYS A 155 16.88 23.99 12.11
C LYS A 155 16.15 23.46 13.35
N GLN A 156 16.21 22.16 13.61
CA GLN A 156 15.64 21.56 14.82
C GLN A 156 16.56 21.74 16.03
N ALA A 157 17.88 21.60 15.85
CA ALA A 157 18.88 21.79 16.90
C ALA A 157 18.85 23.19 17.51
N GLN A 158 18.49 24.21 16.72
CA GLN A 158 18.30 25.58 17.21
C GLN A 158 17.15 25.71 18.22
N ASN A 159 16.14 24.85 18.16
CA ASN A 159 14.96 24.91 19.02
C ASN A 159 15.02 23.91 20.19
N ASN A 160 15.55 22.70 19.96
CA ASN A 160 15.69 21.67 21.00
C ASN A 160 16.88 20.72 20.71
N PRO A 161 18.06 20.97 21.32
CA PRO A 161 19.28 20.20 21.02
C PRO A 161 19.19 18.69 21.32
N GLN A 162 18.45 18.31 22.37
CA GLN A 162 18.34 16.90 22.80
C GLN A 162 17.43 16.09 21.86
N GLU A 163 16.32 16.70 21.43
CA GLU A 163 15.42 16.12 20.43
C GLU A 163 16.09 16.08 19.04
N ALA A 164 16.88 17.10 18.69
CA ALA A 164 17.65 17.10 17.46
C ALA A 164 18.70 15.99 17.41
N LEU A 165 19.31 15.62 18.53
CA LEU A 165 20.25 14.49 18.60
C LEU A 165 19.55 13.14 18.41
N GLN A 166 18.39 12.94 19.03
CA GLN A 166 17.60 11.71 18.83
C GLN A 166 17.04 11.61 17.41
N ASN A 167 16.62 12.74 16.83
CA ASN A 167 16.14 12.78 15.46
C ASN A 167 17.28 12.66 14.45
N SER A 168 18.49 13.15 14.73
CA SER A 168 19.62 13.02 13.81
C SER A 168 20.04 11.56 13.63
N GLU A 169 20.02 10.72 14.67
CA GLU A 169 20.27 9.29 14.54
C GLU A 169 19.22 8.60 13.65
N ARG A 170 17.94 8.93 13.82
CA ARG A 170 16.83 8.41 13.00
C ARG A 170 16.95 8.89 11.55
N LEU A 171 17.21 10.18 11.35
CA LEU A 171 17.37 10.81 10.04
C LEU A 171 18.62 10.30 9.31
N THR A 172 19.72 10.01 10.02
CA THR A 172 20.92 9.40 9.43
C THR A 172 20.58 8.04 8.83
N ASN A 173 19.77 7.22 9.53
CA ASN A 173 19.30 5.94 8.99
C ASN A 173 18.35 6.12 7.79
N VAL A 174 17.51 7.15 7.79
CA VAL A 174 16.65 7.50 6.65
C VAL A 174 17.48 7.98 5.45
N PHE A 175 18.51 8.78 5.69
CA PHE A 175 19.41 9.32 4.66
C PHE A 175 20.42 8.30 4.12
N ARG A 176 20.61 7.14 4.78
CA ARG A 176 21.43 6.03 4.26
C ARG A 176 20.91 5.53 2.93
N SER A 177 19.58 5.49 2.75
CA SER A 177 18.97 5.13 1.47
C SER A 177 19.12 6.28 0.47
N PRO A 178 19.86 6.11 -0.65
CA PRO A 178 19.97 7.14 -1.69
C PRO A 178 18.60 7.56 -2.24
N ILE A 179 17.71 6.59 -2.36
CA ILE A 179 16.32 6.73 -2.83
C ILE A 179 15.51 7.71 -2.00
N ILE A 180 15.33 7.39 -0.71
CA ILE A 180 14.56 8.21 0.22
C ILE A 180 15.18 9.60 0.32
N ARG A 181 16.52 9.67 0.33
CA ARG A 181 17.26 10.92 0.37
C ARG A 181 16.97 11.80 -0.85
N GLU A 182 17.10 11.26 -2.07
CA GLU A 182 16.81 12.00 -3.30
C GLU A 182 15.34 12.40 -3.40
N LYS A 183 14.39 11.53 -3.01
CA LYS A 183 12.96 11.86 -2.96
C LYS A 183 12.65 13.00 -1.98
N LEU A 184 13.17 12.93 -0.76
CA LEU A 184 12.99 13.98 0.26
C LEU A 184 13.57 15.30 -0.23
N PHE A 185 14.73 15.25 -0.88
CA PHE A 185 15.36 16.44 -1.44
C PHE A 185 14.53 17.04 -2.58
N LEU A 186 14.06 16.22 -3.53
CA LEU A 186 13.24 16.66 -4.66
C LEU A 186 11.86 17.20 -4.24
N ALA A 187 11.35 16.78 -3.08
CA ALA A 187 10.14 17.37 -2.50
C ALA A 187 10.37 18.81 -2.01
N LEU A 188 11.61 19.16 -1.65
CA LEU A 188 11.97 20.47 -1.10
C LEU A 188 12.62 21.40 -2.15
N TYR A 189 13.35 20.84 -3.10
CA TYR A 189 14.20 21.57 -4.03
C TYR A 189 14.03 21.10 -5.48
N ASP A 190 14.22 22.02 -6.41
CA ASP A 190 14.59 21.71 -7.80
C ASP A 190 16.11 21.74 -7.91
N PHE A 191 16.71 20.70 -8.48
CA PHE A 191 18.16 20.60 -8.64
C PHE A 191 18.59 20.93 -10.06
N ARG A 192 19.57 21.81 -10.20
CA ARG A 192 20.19 22.17 -11.48
C ARG A 192 21.40 21.28 -11.74
N VAL A 193 21.14 20.00 -11.98
CA VAL A 193 22.20 18.99 -12.18
C VAL A 193 23.06 19.29 -13.40
N ASP A 194 22.49 19.75 -14.50
CA ASP A 194 23.22 20.09 -15.72
C ASP A 194 24.24 21.23 -15.46
N GLU A 195 23.86 22.19 -14.62
CA GLU A 195 24.73 23.30 -14.22
C GLU A 195 25.89 22.80 -13.35
N LEU A 196 25.60 21.91 -12.39
CA LEU A 196 26.64 21.27 -11.57
C LEU A 196 27.62 20.46 -12.45
N THR A 197 27.09 19.68 -13.38
CA THR A 197 27.89 18.85 -14.29
C THR A 197 28.87 19.71 -15.10
N ARG A 198 28.37 20.79 -15.74
CA ARG A 198 29.22 21.73 -16.49
C ARG A 198 30.30 22.38 -15.62
N ASP A 199 29.93 22.84 -14.42
CA ASP A 199 30.85 23.51 -13.51
C ASP A 199 31.94 22.57 -12.99
N LEU A 200 31.59 21.30 -12.70
CA LEU A 200 32.55 20.28 -12.28
C LEU A 200 33.53 19.92 -13.41
N TYR A 201 33.05 19.80 -14.65
CA TYR A 201 33.92 19.59 -15.80
C TYR A 201 34.92 20.75 -15.98
N LYS A 202 34.44 21.99 -15.90
CA LYS A 202 35.30 23.17 -16.00
C LYS A 202 36.31 23.24 -14.85
N SER A 203 35.90 22.92 -13.63
CA SER A 203 36.76 22.85 -12.45
C SER A 203 37.88 21.80 -12.60
N LYS A 204 37.54 20.63 -13.17
CA LYS A 204 38.52 19.58 -13.47
C LYS A 204 39.54 20.04 -14.50
N GLU A 205 39.10 20.69 -15.57
CA GLU A 205 39.98 21.26 -16.60
C GLU A 205 40.95 22.31 -16.00
N ILE A 206 40.44 23.23 -15.17
CA ILE A 206 41.27 24.23 -14.48
C ILE A 206 42.30 23.55 -13.57
N SER A 207 41.86 22.57 -12.78
CA SER A 207 42.72 21.86 -11.84
C SER A 207 43.81 21.04 -12.54
N GLN A 208 43.57 20.60 -13.78
CA GLN A 208 44.56 19.86 -14.57
C GLN A 208 45.55 20.77 -15.30
N ASN A 209 45.14 22.00 -15.64
CA ASN A 209 45.89 22.86 -16.56
C ASN A 209 46.46 24.15 -15.94
N LYS A 210 46.02 24.57 -14.74
CA LYS A 210 46.29 25.93 -14.21
C LYS A 210 46.54 26.00 -12.70
N PHE A 211 47.31 25.05 -12.14
CA PHE A 211 47.49 24.95 -10.68
C PHE A 211 48.08 26.23 -10.04
N ASP A 212 48.92 27.00 -10.75
CA ASP A 212 49.64 28.15 -10.20
C ASP A 212 49.12 29.52 -10.67
N ASP A 213 48.13 29.60 -11.57
CA ASP A 213 47.70 30.87 -12.19
C ASP A 213 46.17 30.97 -12.31
N LEU A 214 45.50 30.79 -11.18
CA LEU A 214 44.04 30.86 -11.08
C LEU A 214 43.53 32.29 -11.31
N THR A 215 42.64 32.44 -12.28
CA THR A 215 41.96 33.72 -12.51
C THR A 215 40.89 33.97 -11.44
N LYS A 216 40.45 35.24 -11.33
CA LYS A 216 39.30 35.61 -10.49
C LYS A 216 38.01 34.87 -10.87
N GLU A 217 37.88 34.47 -12.13
CA GLU A 217 36.74 33.67 -12.59
C GLU A 217 36.84 32.21 -12.15
N ASP A 218 38.06 31.65 -12.13
CA ASP A 218 38.31 30.30 -11.65
C ASP A 218 38.02 30.20 -10.15
N MET A 219 38.48 31.18 -9.35
CA MET A 219 38.16 31.25 -7.92
C MET A 219 36.65 31.32 -7.65
N ARG A 220 35.91 32.13 -8.42
CA ARG A 220 34.45 32.22 -8.31
C ARG A 220 33.75 30.90 -8.65
N LEU A 221 34.27 30.12 -9.59
CA LEU A 221 33.74 28.80 -9.89
C LEU A 221 33.90 27.84 -8.70
N PHE A 222 35.08 27.84 -8.07
CA PHE A 222 35.30 27.02 -6.87
C PHE A 222 34.41 27.44 -5.70
N ASP A 223 34.25 28.75 -5.47
CA ASP A 223 33.32 29.28 -4.47
C ASP A 223 31.87 28.86 -4.75
N LYS A 224 31.48 28.87 -6.04
CA LYS A 224 30.15 28.42 -6.46
C LYS A 224 29.95 26.94 -6.14
N LEU A 225 30.91 26.09 -6.53
CA LEU A 225 30.89 24.64 -6.29
C LEU A 225 30.90 24.26 -4.80
N ALA A 226 31.45 25.10 -3.94
CA ALA A 226 31.53 24.87 -2.51
C ALA A 226 30.18 25.02 -1.78
N ASN A 227 29.19 25.69 -2.39
CA ASN A 227 27.88 25.90 -1.78
C ASN A 227 26.75 25.31 -2.63
N TRP A 228 26.12 24.25 -2.11
CA TRP A 228 25.00 23.56 -2.76
C TRP A 228 23.81 24.47 -3.04
N GLU A 229 23.63 25.56 -2.28
CA GLU A 229 22.55 26.54 -2.50
C GLU A 229 22.62 27.18 -3.88
N ASN A 230 23.81 27.23 -4.50
CA ASN A 230 23.99 27.74 -5.85
C ASN A 230 23.39 26.83 -6.94
N TYR A 231 23.08 25.56 -6.62
CA TYR A 231 22.59 24.55 -7.57
C TYR A 231 21.14 24.14 -7.32
N VAL A 232 20.45 24.79 -6.38
CA VAL A 232 19.06 24.48 -6.07
C VAL A 232 18.15 25.69 -6.22
N SER A 233 16.86 25.42 -6.30
CA SER A 233 15.78 26.37 -6.05
C SER A 233 14.77 25.76 -5.08
N CYS A 234 14.40 26.49 -4.03
CA CYS A 234 13.48 25.97 -3.01
C CYS A 234 12.03 26.00 -3.51
N LYS A 235 11.34 24.85 -3.43
CA LYS A 235 9.94 24.69 -3.84
C LYS A 235 8.96 25.24 -2.80
N VAL A 236 9.35 25.22 -1.53
CA VAL A 236 8.48 25.68 -0.45
C VAL A 236 8.50 27.21 -0.41
N ARG A 237 7.39 27.83 -0.83
CA ARG A 237 7.16 29.28 -0.66
C ARG A 237 7.46 29.66 0.79
N LYS A 238 8.24 30.74 0.97
CA LYS A 238 8.38 31.44 2.25
C LYS A 238 6.98 31.75 2.78
N THR A 239 6.46 30.96 3.72
CA THR A 239 5.48 31.45 4.67
C THR A 239 6.19 32.54 5.44
N LYS A 240 5.93 33.80 5.05
CA LYS A 240 6.34 34.98 5.79
C LYS A 240 5.87 34.79 7.24
N SER A 241 6.82 34.70 8.16
CA SER A 241 6.59 35.09 9.55
C SER A 241 6.46 36.59 9.63
#